data_AF-B4HRP3-F1
#
_entry.id   AF-B4HRP3-F1
#
_cell.length_a   1.000
_cell.length_b   1.000
_cell.length_c   1.000
_cell.angle_alpha   90.00
_cell.angle_beta   90.00
_cell.angle_gamma   90.00
#
_symmetry.space_group_name_H-M   'P 1'
#
loop_
_entity.id
_entity.type
_entity.pdbx_description
1 polymer ?
#
loop_
_entity_poly.entity_id
_entity_poly.type
_entity_poly.pdbx_seq_one_letter_code
_entity_poly.pdbx_strand_id
1 'polypeptide(L)'
;MEELMRQQQLSNGQKSERQELTCSVLFTNPKFRADKSSTKDEINSIARMVSNAEDLELDRVFRKVSKNDVEETRSLNRSLFEFGHNFEDADGWLKLEQPCKDQLATVLRYMFESHLKTTVQIEINNMYFNCHFIVLQVYSRFFSELEMIPLLVTLPENTVSQKAFMLSYKWMLSDEPVLELAHIVEVYVAATYLRITGLEAHCWSYFDDVECYNEDTACALYVESKDNPAMDVVRNMMLTRIRKFLLTFVATKEFLDLPTSHLIYLLDSDEICVNTEIEVFFIAVRWLGHNWNKRKVHIRRLMSCIRFNLMPLWYLLYARREEDHSLVMELIFHPEVEYKIDDSIAKITSRMYAASLEGNDAQSEDYASDSGQRNWICDNLCSYYHGVGCPNTREICFKHFEDYLLELQQCSKDHWSQVIFQDPSKKIDCCSSRKIKSDDLVSE
;
A
#
# COMPACT_ATOMS: atom_id res chain seq x y z
N MET A 1 20.81 -28.93 54.17
CA MET A 1 19.73 -28.64 55.14
C MET A 1 18.67 -27.80 54.44
N GLU A 2 18.22 -28.27 53.26
CA GLU A 2 17.32 -27.54 52.34
C GLU A 2 16.17 -28.42 51.83
N GLU A 3 16.19 -29.73 52.12
CA GLU A 3 15.13 -30.65 51.67
C GLU A 3 13.99 -30.83 52.69
N LEU A 4 14.13 -30.32 53.92
CA LEU A 4 13.11 -30.39 54.99
C LEU A 4 12.22 -29.14 55.09
N MET A 5 12.46 -28.12 54.27
CA MET A 5 11.62 -26.90 54.16
C MET A 5 10.69 -26.95 52.94
N ARG A 6 10.54 -28.11 52.29
CA ARG A 6 9.71 -28.29 51.08
C ARG A 6 8.44 -29.12 51.29
N GLN A 7 8.24 -29.72 52.47
CA GLN A 7 7.09 -30.60 52.76
C GLN A 7 6.08 -30.05 53.79
N GLN A 8 6.27 -28.84 54.33
CA GLN A 8 5.35 -28.23 55.31
C GLN A 8 4.53 -27.04 54.79
N GLN A 9 4.51 -26.79 53.46
CA GLN A 9 3.62 -25.79 52.82
C GLN A 9 2.48 -26.42 52.00
N LEU A 10 2.13 -27.67 52.30
CA LEU A 10 1.00 -28.39 51.69
C LEU A 10 0.11 -28.98 52.77
N SER A 11 -0.56 -28.11 53.53
CA SER A 11 -1.90 -28.38 54.08
C SER A 11 -2.36 -27.18 54.92
N ASN A 12 -3.59 -26.76 54.66
CA ASN A 12 -4.37 -25.74 55.36
C ASN A 12 -3.98 -24.27 55.16
N GLY A 13 -4.66 -23.67 54.17
CA GLY A 13 -4.88 -22.25 54.06
C GLY A 13 -5.85 -22.02 52.91
N GLN A 14 -7.14 -21.91 53.23
CA GLN A 14 -8.27 -21.80 52.32
C GLN A 14 -7.97 -20.92 51.09
N LYS A 15 -7.99 -21.51 49.90
CA LYS A 15 -8.19 -20.74 48.66
C LYS A 15 -9.58 -20.12 48.74
N SER A 16 -9.63 -18.85 49.12
CA SER A 16 -10.74 -18.00 48.72
C SER A 16 -10.65 -17.89 47.20
N GLU A 17 -11.37 -18.77 46.50
CA GLU A 17 -11.72 -18.53 45.10
C GLU A 17 -12.44 -17.19 45.07
N ARG A 18 -11.73 -16.12 44.73
CA ARG A 18 -12.39 -14.95 44.16
C ARG A 18 -13.05 -15.46 42.88
N GLN A 19 -14.31 -15.84 42.99
CA GLN A 19 -15.20 -15.94 41.84
C GLN A 19 -15.15 -14.58 41.17
N GLU A 20 -14.39 -14.46 40.09
CA GLU A 20 -14.55 -13.34 39.18
C GLU A 20 -15.99 -13.39 38.70
N LEU A 21 -16.80 -12.44 39.18
CA LEU A 21 -18.14 -12.19 38.71
C LEU A 21 -18.01 -11.78 37.24
N THR A 22 -17.97 -12.75 36.34
CA THR A 22 -18.06 -12.50 34.91
C THR A 22 -19.47 -12.02 34.64
N CYS A 23 -19.60 -10.72 34.37
CA CYS A 23 -20.86 -10.08 34.04
C CYS A 23 -21.32 -10.56 32.66
N SER A 24 -21.95 -11.74 32.63
CA SER A 24 -22.59 -12.31 31.45
C SER A 24 -23.98 -11.70 31.32
N VAL A 25 -24.04 -10.46 30.82
CA VAL A 25 -25.32 -9.78 30.58
C VAL A 25 -25.96 -10.37 29.32
N LEU A 26 -26.95 -11.24 29.49
CA LEU A 26 -27.85 -11.62 28.40
C LEU A 26 -28.77 -10.43 28.09
N PHE A 27 -28.62 -9.85 26.90
CA PHE A 27 -29.51 -8.78 26.43
C PHE A 27 -30.89 -9.35 26.11
N THR A 28 -31.79 -9.35 27.09
CA THR A 28 -33.21 -9.62 26.86
C THR A 28 -33.96 -8.28 26.86
N ASN A 29 -34.46 -7.87 25.70
CA ASN A 29 -35.35 -6.71 25.62
C ASN A 29 -36.75 -7.15 26.06
N PRO A 30 -37.29 -6.67 27.20
CA PRO A 30 -38.61 -7.08 27.67
C PRO A 30 -39.75 -6.72 26.71
N LYS A 31 -39.53 -5.74 25.82
CA LYS A 31 -40.49 -5.31 24.79
C LYS A 31 -40.43 -6.17 23.53
N PHE A 32 -39.41 -7.00 23.37
CA PHE A 32 -39.24 -7.89 22.22
C PHE A 32 -39.50 -9.33 22.67
N ARG A 33 -40.78 -9.69 22.81
CA ARG A 33 -41.17 -11.10 22.99
C ARG A 33 -41.02 -11.81 21.64
N ALA A 34 -39.89 -12.48 21.44
CA ALA A 34 -39.85 -13.64 20.55
C ALA A 34 -40.50 -14.82 21.30
N ASP A 35 -41.33 -15.58 20.59
CA ASP A 35 -42.08 -16.71 21.15
C ASP A 35 -41.20 -17.71 21.91
N LYS A 36 -41.64 -18.02 23.14
CA LYS A 36 -41.38 -19.23 23.94
C LYS A 36 -39.99 -19.90 23.82
N SER A 37 -39.14 -19.73 24.84
CA SER A 37 -38.72 -20.85 25.72
C SER A 37 -37.83 -20.40 26.91
N SER A 38 -38.22 -20.86 28.10
CA SER A 38 -37.41 -21.15 29.30
C SER A 38 -36.24 -20.23 29.70
N THR A 39 -36.53 -19.15 30.43
CA THR A 39 -35.55 -18.49 31.35
C THR A 39 -36.26 -17.93 32.58
N LYS A 40 -37.06 -18.75 33.27
CA LYS A 40 -37.67 -18.37 34.56
C LYS A 40 -36.74 -18.60 35.77
N ASP A 41 -35.59 -19.24 35.59
CA ASP A 41 -34.78 -19.70 36.72
C ASP A 41 -33.66 -18.73 37.14
N GLU A 42 -33.19 -17.82 36.28
CA GLU A 42 -32.05 -16.94 36.61
C GLU A 42 -32.43 -15.68 37.40
N ILE A 43 -33.60 -15.10 37.13
CA ILE A 43 -34.06 -13.86 37.82
C ILE A 43 -34.31 -14.11 39.33
N ASN A 44 -34.75 -15.34 39.68
CA ASN A 44 -34.99 -15.73 41.06
C ASN A 44 -33.70 -15.83 41.91
N SER A 45 -32.52 -15.90 41.27
CA SER A 45 -31.26 -16.09 42.00
C SER A 45 -30.65 -14.76 42.51
N ILE A 46 -31.00 -13.63 41.89
CA ILE A 46 -30.50 -12.29 42.30
C ILE A 46 -31.44 -11.66 43.34
N ALA A 47 -32.76 -11.84 43.21
CA ALA A 47 -33.74 -11.29 44.15
C ALA A 47 -33.63 -11.87 45.58
N ARG A 48 -33.06 -13.08 45.73
CA ARG A 48 -32.96 -13.76 47.02
C ARG A 48 -31.88 -13.24 47.97
N MET A 49 -31.02 -12.31 47.54
CA MET A 49 -29.95 -11.76 48.37
C MET A 49 -30.31 -10.47 49.12
N VAL A 50 -31.51 -9.90 48.91
CA VAL A 50 -31.91 -8.64 49.56
C VAL A 50 -33.23 -8.82 50.30
N SER A 51 -33.23 -9.65 51.34
CA SER A 51 -34.33 -9.70 52.31
C SER A 51 -33.84 -10.15 53.68
N ASN A 52 -32.83 -9.45 54.21
CA ASN A 52 -32.55 -9.39 55.64
C ASN A 52 -32.59 -7.91 56.04
N ALA A 53 -33.79 -7.34 56.11
CA ALA A 53 -34.04 -6.11 56.84
C ALA A 53 -34.57 -6.54 58.22
N GLU A 54 -33.65 -6.75 59.15
CA GLU A 54 -33.95 -6.99 60.55
C GLU A 54 -34.61 -5.74 61.17
N ASP A 55 -35.71 -6.00 61.88
CA ASP A 55 -36.22 -5.32 63.07
C ASP A 55 -36.64 -3.84 63.02
N LEU A 56 -37.94 -3.62 62.81
CA LEU A 56 -38.70 -2.54 63.46
C LEU A 56 -39.95 -3.12 64.13
N GLU A 57 -39.74 -3.82 65.24
CA GLU A 57 -40.81 -4.20 66.16
C GLU A 57 -41.36 -2.95 66.87
N LEU A 58 -42.57 -2.54 66.50
CA LEU A 58 -43.36 -1.58 67.29
C LEU A 58 -44.57 -2.32 67.87
N ASP A 59 -44.31 -3.03 68.95
CA ASP A 59 -45.31 -3.74 69.74
C ASP A 59 -46.26 -2.76 70.43
N ARG A 60 -47.47 -2.57 69.88
CA ARG A 60 -48.61 -2.02 70.63
C ARG A 60 -49.61 -3.13 70.95
N VAL A 61 -49.41 -3.63 72.16
CA VAL A 61 -50.12 -4.67 72.90
C VAL A 61 -51.62 -4.40 73.06
N PHE A 62 -52.47 -5.34 72.65
CA PHE A 62 -53.81 -5.51 73.23
C PHE A 62 -53.91 -6.91 73.86
N ARG A 63 -53.71 -6.97 75.19
CA ARG A 63 -53.84 -8.20 75.99
C ARG A 63 -55.31 -8.58 76.12
N LYS A 64 -55.68 -9.81 75.74
CA LYS A 64 -56.94 -10.44 76.13
C LYS A 64 -56.64 -11.75 76.87
N VAL A 65 -56.92 -11.76 78.18
CA VAL A 65 -56.68 -12.92 79.06
C VAL A 65 -57.77 -13.96 78.85
N SER A 66 -57.38 -15.22 78.60
CA SER A 66 -58.26 -16.39 78.69
C SER A 66 -57.61 -17.45 79.59
N LYS A 67 -58.42 -18.05 80.46
CA LYS A 67 -58.03 -19.10 81.41
C LYS A 67 -57.72 -20.40 80.66
N ASN A 68 -56.43 -20.69 80.49
CA ASN A 68 -55.77 -22.00 80.57
C ASN A 68 -54.34 -21.82 80.04
N ASP A 69 -53.35 -22.18 80.86
CA ASP A 69 -51.92 -21.83 80.76
C ASP A 69 -51.18 -22.30 79.50
N VAL A 70 -51.32 -21.58 78.38
CA VAL A 70 -50.31 -21.46 77.31
C VAL A 70 -50.39 -20.04 76.73
N GLU A 71 -49.39 -19.19 77.02
CA GLU A 71 -49.24 -17.87 76.37
C GLU A 71 -48.70 -18.06 74.94
N GLU A 72 -49.61 -18.23 73.95
CA GLU A 72 -49.29 -17.91 72.56
C GLU A 72 -49.64 -16.44 72.30
N THR A 73 -48.67 -15.55 72.39
CA THR A 73 -48.75 -14.18 71.85
C THR A 73 -48.80 -14.23 70.33
N ARG A 74 -49.97 -14.52 69.74
CA ARG A 74 -50.18 -14.27 68.31
C ARG A 74 -50.42 -12.78 68.10
N SER A 75 -49.42 -12.09 67.55
CA SER A 75 -49.62 -10.78 66.94
C SER A 75 -50.79 -10.86 65.96
N LEU A 76 -51.84 -10.06 66.20
CA LEU A 76 -52.94 -9.88 65.25
C LEU A 76 -52.53 -9.00 64.07
N ASN A 77 -51.36 -8.36 64.14
CA ASN A 77 -50.81 -7.52 63.10
C ASN A 77 -50.02 -8.42 62.14
N ARG A 78 -50.48 -8.52 60.90
CA ARG A 78 -49.80 -9.19 59.80
C ARG A 78 -49.13 -8.14 58.92
N SER A 79 -47.97 -8.45 58.35
CA SER A 79 -47.22 -7.50 57.54
C SER A 79 -47.93 -7.17 56.22
N LEU A 80 -47.59 -6.02 55.63
CA LEU A 80 -48.17 -5.56 54.36
C LEU A 80 -47.96 -6.62 53.24
N PHE A 81 -46.81 -7.30 53.26
CA PHE A 81 -46.46 -8.38 52.33
C PHE A 81 -47.26 -9.67 52.58
N GLU A 82 -47.56 -10.01 53.85
CA GLU A 82 -48.32 -11.22 54.23
C GLU A 82 -49.79 -11.24 53.78
N PHE A 83 -50.30 -10.10 53.33
CA PHE A 83 -51.65 -9.96 52.77
C PHE A 83 -51.67 -9.57 51.29
N GLY A 84 -50.54 -9.77 50.60
CA GLY A 84 -50.49 -9.72 49.14
C GLY A 84 -50.25 -8.34 48.55
N HIS A 85 -49.67 -7.40 49.32
CA HIS A 85 -49.17 -6.14 48.76
C HIS A 85 -47.66 -6.25 48.54
N ASN A 86 -47.25 -6.44 47.28
CA ASN A 86 -45.85 -6.38 46.86
C ASN A 86 -45.64 -5.19 45.91
N PHE A 87 -44.51 -4.50 46.02
CA PHE A 87 -44.17 -3.40 45.10
C PHE A 87 -43.96 -3.90 43.66
N GLU A 88 -43.67 -5.19 43.49
CA GLU A 88 -43.56 -5.85 42.18
C GLU A 88 -44.91 -5.94 41.44
N ASP A 89 -46.04 -5.80 42.17
CA ASP A 89 -47.40 -5.81 41.62
C ASP A 89 -47.86 -4.41 41.14
N ALA A 90 -46.93 -3.47 40.96
CA ALA A 90 -47.25 -2.11 40.53
C ALA A 90 -47.94 -2.08 39.15
N ASP A 91 -49.25 -1.85 39.16
CA ASP A 91 -50.07 -1.75 37.96
C ASP A 91 -49.55 -0.67 37.01
N GLY A 92 -49.35 -1.04 35.74
CA GLY A 92 -48.89 -0.11 34.71
C GLY A 92 -47.37 0.08 34.61
N TRP A 93 -46.56 -0.58 35.44
CA TRP A 93 -45.09 -0.48 35.39
C TRP A 93 -44.49 -0.73 34.00
N LEU A 94 -44.96 -1.78 33.31
CA LEU A 94 -44.53 -2.12 31.94
C LEU A 94 -45.06 -1.16 30.86
N LYS A 95 -46.06 -0.34 31.19
CA LYS A 95 -46.68 0.63 30.28
C LYS A 95 -46.08 2.03 30.42
N LEU A 96 -45.24 2.26 31.44
CA LEU A 96 -44.59 3.55 31.65
C LEU A 96 -43.62 3.84 30.49
N GLU A 97 -43.78 5.01 29.87
CA GLU A 97 -42.79 5.51 28.92
C GLU A 97 -41.49 5.82 29.66
N GLN A 98 -40.46 5.03 29.39
CA GLN A 98 -39.13 5.25 29.95
C GLN A 98 -38.42 6.34 29.16
N PRO A 99 -37.64 7.21 29.84
CA PRO A 99 -36.85 8.21 29.16
C PRO A 99 -35.88 7.54 28.17
N CYS A 100 -35.74 8.13 26.99
CA CYS A 100 -34.77 7.67 26.01
C CYS A 100 -33.35 7.89 26.56
N LYS A 101 -32.50 6.87 26.40
CA LYS A 101 -31.06 6.97 26.66
C LYS A 101 -30.34 7.34 25.36
N ASP A 102 -29.30 8.16 25.46
CA ASP A 102 -28.41 8.43 24.34
C ASP A 102 -27.81 7.15 23.77
N GLN A 103 -27.67 7.09 22.45
CA GLN A 103 -27.03 5.96 21.79
C GLN A 103 -25.55 5.91 22.19
N LEU A 104 -25.10 4.73 22.64
CA LEU A 104 -23.72 4.54 23.09
C LEU A 104 -22.70 4.97 22.02
N ALA A 105 -22.97 4.67 20.75
CA ALA A 105 -22.14 5.09 19.63
C ALA A 105 -21.97 6.61 19.55
N THR A 106 -23.05 7.38 19.72
CA THR A 106 -23.01 8.86 19.71
C THR A 106 -22.21 9.40 20.89
N VAL A 107 -22.37 8.81 22.09
CA VAL A 107 -21.62 9.23 23.29
C VAL A 107 -20.13 8.95 23.13
N LEU A 108 -19.77 7.75 22.64
CA LEU A 108 -18.37 7.38 22.38
C LEU A 108 -17.77 8.25 21.28
N ARG A 109 -18.53 8.53 20.21
CA ARG A 109 -18.10 9.43 19.14
C ARG A 109 -17.76 10.82 19.68
N TYR A 110 -18.65 11.42 20.46
CA TYR A 110 -18.39 12.71 21.09
C TYR A 110 -17.16 12.68 22.00
N MET A 111 -17.00 11.60 22.79
CA MET A 111 -15.83 11.41 23.65
C MET A 111 -14.53 11.39 22.84
N PHE A 112 -14.51 10.63 21.73
CA PHE A 112 -13.32 10.49 20.91
C PHE A 112 -12.98 11.76 20.13
N GLU A 113 -13.96 12.38 19.49
CA GLU A 113 -13.79 13.64 18.75
C GLU A 113 -13.32 14.77 19.67
N SER A 114 -13.87 14.84 20.89
CA SER A 114 -13.50 15.84 21.90
C SER A 114 -12.23 15.49 22.68
N HIS A 115 -11.54 14.38 22.37
CA HIS A 115 -10.33 13.92 23.04
C HIS A 115 -10.49 13.78 24.57
N LEU A 116 -11.67 13.33 25.01
CA LEU A 116 -11.98 13.15 26.42
C LEU A 116 -11.62 11.72 26.85
N LYS A 117 -11.05 11.57 28.06
CA LYS A 117 -10.77 10.25 28.66
C LYS A 117 -9.78 9.40 27.85
N THR A 118 -8.79 10.04 27.23
CA THR A 118 -7.63 9.37 26.64
C THR A 118 -6.90 8.51 27.68
N THR A 119 -6.42 7.34 27.28
CA THR A 119 -5.87 6.32 28.20
C THR A 119 -4.39 6.02 27.98
N VAL A 120 -3.81 6.52 26.88
CA VAL A 120 -2.41 6.30 26.51
C VAL A 120 -1.83 7.58 25.95
N GLN A 121 -0.53 7.77 26.16
CA GLN A 121 0.27 8.82 25.53
C GLN A 121 1.22 8.20 24.51
N ILE A 122 1.30 8.78 23.31
CA ILE A 122 2.24 8.39 22.26
C ILE A 122 3.32 9.46 22.17
N GLU A 123 4.58 9.06 22.26
CA GLU A 123 5.73 9.95 22.14
C GLU A 123 6.45 9.74 20.80
N ILE A 124 6.68 10.83 20.08
CA ILE A 124 7.43 10.86 18.82
C ILE A 124 8.29 12.12 18.80
N ASN A 125 9.61 11.96 18.83
CA ASN A 125 10.56 13.09 18.84
C ASN A 125 10.19 14.17 19.87
N ASN A 126 10.07 13.76 21.14
CA ASN A 126 9.72 14.63 22.28
C ASN A 126 8.36 15.36 22.16
N MET A 127 7.50 14.98 21.21
CA MET A 127 6.11 15.42 21.14
C MET A 127 5.18 14.31 21.62
N TYR A 128 4.14 14.71 22.34
CA TYR A 128 3.22 13.80 23.02
C TYR A 128 1.79 13.92 22.47
N PHE A 129 1.18 12.79 22.16
CA PHE A 129 -0.19 12.67 21.69
C PHE A 129 -1.02 11.88 22.70
N ASN A 130 -2.08 12.48 23.24
CA ASN A 130 -3.02 11.78 24.10
C ASN A 130 -4.06 11.08 23.24
N CYS A 131 -4.13 9.75 23.34
CA CYS A 131 -4.96 8.92 22.46
C CYS A 131 -5.87 7.98 23.25
N HIS A 132 -6.90 7.47 22.58
CA HIS A 132 -7.74 6.40 23.10
C HIS A 132 -7.13 5.06 22.69
N PHE A 133 -6.59 4.32 23.66
CA PHE A 133 -5.90 3.06 23.35
C PHE A 133 -6.81 2.06 22.64
N ILE A 134 -8.10 2.02 23.00
CA ILE A 134 -9.09 1.15 22.34
C ILE A 134 -9.25 1.46 20.86
N VAL A 135 -9.20 2.73 20.45
CA VAL A 135 -9.28 3.12 19.03
C VAL A 135 -8.03 2.62 18.30
N LEU A 136 -6.85 2.79 18.90
CA LEU A 136 -5.61 2.29 18.33
C LEU A 136 -5.66 0.76 18.16
N GLN A 137 -6.13 0.02 19.17
CA GLN A 137 -6.24 -1.45 19.11
C GLN A 137 -7.23 -1.95 18.06
N VAL A 138 -8.29 -1.21 17.78
CA VAL A 138 -9.28 -1.59 16.75
C VAL A 138 -8.66 -1.58 15.35
N TYR A 139 -7.84 -0.57 15.04
CA TYR A 139 -7.33 -0.36 13.68
C TYR A 139 -5.89 -0.84 13.46
N SER A 140 -5.08 -0.91 14.52
CA SER A 140 -3.65 -1.20 14.43
C SER A 140 -3.33 -2.51 15.12
N ARG A 141 -2.80 -3.45 14.34
CA ARG A 141 -2.31 -4.73 14.87
C ARG A 141 -1.11 -4.55 15.80
N PHE A 142 -0.31 -3.49 15.59
CA PHE A 142 0.77 -3.13 16.51
C PHE A 142 0.27 -2.89 17.94
N PHE A 143 -0.79 -2.10 18.10
CA PHE A 143 -1.33 -1.82 19.43
C PHE A 143 -2.21 -2.96 19.96
N SER A 144 -2.90 -3.71 19.10
CA SER A 144 -3.76 -4.84 19.54
C SER A 144 -2.98 -5.98 20.19
N GLU A 145 -1.72 -6.16 19.80
CA GLU A 145 -0.85 -7.24 20.33
C GLU A 145 -0.17 -6.87 21.66
N LEU A 146 -0.34 -5.65 22.16
CA LEU A 146 0.18 -5.25 23.47
C LEU A 146 -0.69 -5.86 24.58
N GLU A 147 -0.07 -6.62 25.49
CA GLU A 147 -0.77 -7.38 26.54
C GLU A 147 -1.50 -6.50 27.56
N MET A 148 -0.96 -5.33 27.87
CA MET A 148 -1.49 -4.37 28.83
C MET A 148 -1.63 -2.99 28.19
N ILE A 149 -2.58 -2.19 28.68
CA ILE A 149 -2.72 -0.78 28.28
C ILE A 149 -1.51 -0.01 28.81
N PRO A 150 -0.57 0.43 27.95
CA PRO A 150 0.57 1.20 28.39
C PRO A 150 0.14 2.64 28.69
N LEU A 151 0.81 3.28 29.64
CA LEU A 151 0.65 4.72 29.88
C LEU A 151 1.35 5.56 28.79
N LEU A 152 2.49 5.08 28.31
CA LEU A 152 3.34 5.74 27.32
C LEU A 152 3.84 4.71 26.29
N VAL A 153 3.78 5.07 25.01
CA VAL A 153 4.41 4.32 23.92
C VAL A 153 5.28 5.27 23.11
N THR A 154 6.56 4.97 23.01
CA THR A 154 7.50 5.74 22.18
C THR A 154 7.62 5.09 20.81
N LEU A 155 7.37 5.87 19.74
CA LEU A 155 7.52 5.41 18.36
C LEU A 155 8.80 5.98 17.73
N PRO A 156 9.46 5.24 16.81
CA PRO A 156 10.68 5.69 16.16
C PRO A 156 10.40 6.83 15.16
N GLU A 157 10.98 8.00 15.39
CA GLU A 157 10.76 9.20 14.57
C GLU A 157 11.15 9.03 13.09
N ASN A 158 12.16 8.20 12.81
CA ASN A 158 12.67 7.95 11.46
C ASN A 158 11.72 7.08 10.62
N THR A 159 10.76 6.41 11.26
CA THR A 159 9.77 5.56 10.59
C THR A 159 8.38 6.15 10.67
N VAL A 160 8.03 6.72 11.82
CA VAL A 160 6.71 7.33 12.06
C VAL A 160 6.94 8.79 12.42
N SER A 161 6.70 9.69 11.45
CA SER A 161 6.75 11.13 11.71
C SER A 161 5.56 11.55 12.59
N GLN A 162 5.71 12.66 13.33
CA GLN A 162 4.63 13.26 14.12
C GLN A 162 3.39 13.55 13.27
N LYS A 163 3.61 14.07 12.05
CA LYS A 163 2.56 14.42 11.10
C LYS A 163 1.87 13.15 10.58
N ALA A 164 2.63 12.13 10.21
CA ALA A 164 2.08 10.85 9.76
C ALA A 164 1.24 10.19 10.86
N PHE A 165 1.73 10.14 12.09
CA PHE A 165 0.96 9.59 13.20
C PHE A 165 -0.34 10.36 13.45
N MET A 166 -0.27 11.70 13.47
CA MET A 166 -1.46 12.55 13.62
C MET A 166 -2.49 12.27 12.53
N LEU A 167 -2.08 12.19 11.27
CA LEU A 167 -2.96 11.89 10.13
C LEU A 167 -3.55 10.48 10.23
N SER A 168 -2.74 9.48 10.60
CA SER A 168 -3.20 8.11 10.82
C SER A 168 -4.22 8.03 11.95
N TYR A 169 -4.01 8.73 13.07
CA TYR A 169 -4.95 8.74 14.18
C TYR A 169 -6.24 9.51 13.83
N LYS A 170 -6.12 10.65 13.13
CA LYS A 170 -7.28 11.36 12.58
C LYS A 170 -8.08 10.47 11.61
N TRP A 171 -7.40 9.67 10.79
CA TRP A 171 -8.03 8.69 9.91
C TRP A 171 -8.86 7.67 10.70
N MET A 172 -8.34 7.15 11.82
CA MET A 172 -9.07 6.20 12.67
C MET A 172 -10.33 6.78 13.32
N LEU A 173 -10.35 8.10 13.57
CA LEU A 173 -11.47 8.81 14.19
C LEU A 173 -12.52 9.30 13.20
N SER A 174 -12.23 9.26 11.90
CA SER A 174 -13.06 9.83 10.86
C SER A 174 -13.88 8.77 10.15
N ASP A 175 -15.16 9.05 9.90
CA ASP A 175 -16.01 8.17 9.07
C ASP A 175 -15.65 8.29 7.58
N GLU A 176 -15.27 9.49 7.13
CA GLU A 176 -14.92 9.80 5.74
C GLU A 176 -13.54 10.46 5.69
N PRO A 177 -12.46 9.72 5.98
CA PRO A 177 -11.14 10.30 6.02
C PRO A 177 -10.65 10.68 4.62
N VAL A 178 -9.98 11.83 4.50
CA VAL A 178 -9.31 12.27 3.28
C VAL A 178 -7.80 12.28 3.52
N LEU A 179 -7.05 11.67 2.60
CA LEU A 179 -5.60 11.65 2.65
C LEU A 179 -5.02 12.75 1.75
N GLU A 180 -4.02 13.46 2.26
CA GLU A 180 -3.34 14.52 1.53
C GLU A 180 -2.17 13.93 0.74
N LEU A 181 -2.12 14.20 -0.57
CA LEU A 181 -1.07 13.68 -1.47
C LEU A 181 0.35 14.00 -0.96
N ALA A 182 0.56 15.19 -0.42
CA ALA A 182 1.86 15.63 0.10
C ALA A 182 2.38 14.77 1.26
N HIS A 183 1.51 14.01 1.93
CA HIS A 183 1.85 13.20 3.09
C HIS A 183 1.62 11.70 2.87
N ILE A 184 1.17 11.29 1.69
CA ILE A 184 0.72 9.91 1.44
C ILE A 184 1.83 8.88 1.67
N VAL A 185 3.07 9.21 1.30
CA VAL A 185 4.24 8.34 1.50
C VAL A 185 4.51 8.16 2.98
N GLU A 186 4.61 9.26 3.75
CA GLU A 186 4.86 9.18 5.19
C GLU A 186 3.74 8.44 5.92
N VAL A 187 2.48 8.68 5.53
CA VAL A 187 1.31 8.00 6.09
C VAL A 187 1.34 6.51 5.79
N TYR A 188 1.65 6.11 4.55
CA TYR A 188 1.75 4.70 4.18
C TYR A 188 2.86 3.97 4.94
N VAL A 189 4.03 4.61 5.10
CA VAL A 189 5.15 4.07 5.88
C VAL A 189 4.75 3.90 7.35
N ALA A 190 4.10 4.90 7.94
CA ALA A 190 3.61 4.83 9.30
C ALA A 190 2.53 3.74 9.46
N ALA A 191 1.61 3.63 8.49
CA ALA A 191 0.57 2.60 8.47
C ALA A 191 1.19 1.20 8.41
N THR A 192 2.21 1.01 7.57
CA THR A 192 2.96 -0.26 7.44
C THR A 192 3.64 -0.64 8.74
N TYR A 193 4.33 0.31 9.39
CA TYR A 193 5.00 0.07 10.68
C TYR A 193 3.99 -0.27 11.79
N LEU A 194 2.89 0.49 11.86
CA LEU A 194 1.82 0.30 12.84
C LEU A 194 0.86 -0.84 12.45
N ARG A 195 1.05 -1.48 11.29
CA ARG A 195 0.22 -2.55 10.76
C ARG A 195 -1.27 -2.18 10.73
N ILE A 196 -1.58 -1.04 10.12
CA ILE A 196 -2.93 -0.48 9.96
C ILE A 196 -3.42 -0.83 8.54
N THR A 197 -3.90 -2.05 8.37
CA THR A 197 -4.24 -2.61 7.04
C THR A 197 -5.30 -1.80 6.28
N GLY A 198 -6.29 -1.24 6.98
CA GLY A 198 -7.31 -0.38 6.35
C GLY A 198 -6.73 0.93 5.81
N LEU A 199 -5.75 1.52 6.49
CA LEU A 199 -5.07 2.73 6.04
C LEU A 199 -4.08 2.42 4.91
N GLU A 200 -3.35 1.30 4.98
CA GLU A 200 -2.51 0.81 3.89
C GLU A 200 -3.32 0.63 2.60
N ALA A 201 -4.49 -0.04 2.69
CA ALA A 201 -5.39 -0.24 1.56
C ALA A 201 -5.93 1.10 1.00
N HIS A 202 -6.23 2.07 1.88
CA HIS A 202 -6.67 3.39 1.44
C HIS A 202 -5.56 4.18 0.75
N CYS A 203 -4.31 4.13 1.24
CA CYS A 203 -3.18 4.69 0.49
C CYS A 203 -2.99 3.98 -0.86
N TRP A 204 -3.16 2.65 -0.87
CA TRP A 204 -2.99 1.85 -2.08
C TRP A 204 -3.96 2.23 -3.20
N SER A 205 -5.20 2.64 -2.88
CA SER A 205 -6.13 3.09 -3.92
C SER A 205 -5.63 4.31 -4.69
N TYR A 206 -4.84 5.19 -4.06
CA TYR A 206 -4.18 6.29 -4.76
C TYR A 206 -2.97 5.80 -5.55
N PHE A 207 -2.15 4.92 -4.96
CA PHE A 207 -0.98 4.38 -5.66
C PHE A 207 -1.37 3.61 -6.92
N ASP A 208 -2.51 2.91 -6.92
CA ASP A 208 -3.00 2.12 -8.07
C ASP A 208 -3.69 2.98 -9.15
N ASP A 209 -4.14 4.18 -8.79
CA ASP A 209 -4.78 5.11 -9.71
C ASP A 209 -3.78 5.75 -10.69
N VAL A 210 -4.00 5.54 -11.98
CA VAL A 210 -3.16 6.03 -13.07
C VAL A 210 -3.30 7.55 -13.28
N GLU A 211 -4.43 8.15 -12.87
CA GLU A 211 -4.58 9.61 -12.90
C GLU A 211 -3.80 10.28 -11.78
N CYS A 212 -3.72 9.62 -10.61
CA CYS A 212 -2.89 10.10 -9.50
C CYS A 212 -1.40 9.96 -9.78
N TYR A 213 -1.02 8.83 -10.39
CA TYR A 213 0.37 8.50 -10.70
C TYR A 213 0.52 8.04 -12.15
N ASN A 214 0.62 9.03 -13.03
CA ASN A 214 1.01 8.86 -14.43
C ASN A 214 2.53 8.58 -14.54
N GLU A 215 3.09 8.48 -15.76
CA GLU A 215 4.48 8.02 -15.94
C GLU A 215 5.55 8.89 -15.25
N ASP A 216 5.48 10.22 -15.36
CA ASP A 216 6.49 11.11 -14.79
C ASP A 216 6.38 11.19 -13.27
N THR A 217 5.17 11.27 -12.72
CA THR A 217 4.95 11.26 -11.27
C THR A 217 5.24 9.90 -10.64
N ALA A 218 4.95 8.78 -11.32
CA ALA A 218 5.33 7.45 -10.88
C ALA A 218 6.86 7.30 -10.83
N CYS A 219 7.57 7.80 -11.86
CA CYS A 219 9.03 7.82 -11.86
C CYS A 219 9.59 8.68 -10.73
N ALA A 220 9.01 9.86 -10.47
CA ALA A 220 9.41 10.72 -9.36
C ALA A 220 9.23 10.02 -8.01
N LEU A 221 8.07 9.43 -7.76
CA LEU A 221 7.80 8.68 -6.52
C LEU A 221 8.78 7.51 -6.35
N TYR A 222 9.07 6.77 -7.43
CA TYR A 222 10.03 5.67 -7.43
C TYR A 222 11.43 6.10 -6.95
N VAL A 223 11.89 7.27 -7.41
CA VAL A 223 13.19 7.84 -7.07
C VAL A 223 13.20 8.35 -5.64
N GLU A 224 12.19 9.15 -5.26
CA GLU A 224 12.14 9.81 -3.95
C GLU A 224 12.02 8.81 -2.79
N SER A 225 11.37 7.68 -3.03
CA SER A 225 11.15 6.65 -2.02
C SER A 225 12.24 5.59 -1.93
N LYS A 226 13.37 5.75 -2.65
CA LYS A 226 14.40 4.70 -2.78
C LYS A 226 15.02 4.23 -1.47
N ASP A 227 15.08 5.11 -0.47
CA ASP A 227 15.71 4.86 0.82
C ASP A 227 14.72 4.30 1.87
N ASN A 228 13.46 4.04 1.48
CA ASN A 228 12.42 3.57 2.37
C ASN A 228 11.97 2.13 2.03
N PRO A 229 12.34 1.12 2.84
CA PRO A 229 11.99 -0.28 2.57
C PRO A 229 10.48 -0.57 2.54
N ALA A 230 9.67 0.20 3.27
CA ALA A 230 8.21 0.02 3.24
C ALA A 230 7.63 0.34 1.86
N MET A 231 8.34 1.15 1.07
CA MET A 231 7.91 1.56 -0.27
C MET A 231 8.33 0.58 -1.37
N ASP A 232 9.06 -0.50 -1.09
CA ASP A 232 9.60 -1.38 -2.14
C ASP A 232 8.52 -1.97 -3.06
N VAL A 233 7.37 -2.37 -2.51
CA VAL A 233 6.25 -2.89 -3.31
C VAL A 233 5.64 -1.79 -4.18
N VAL A 234 5.43 -0.59 -3.62
CA VAL A 234 4.93 0.58 -4.35
C VAL A 234 5.92 0.95 -5.47
N ARG A 235 7.22 0.96 -5.18
CA ARG A 235 8.28 1.28 -6.14
C ARG A 235 8.30 0.32 -7.33
N ASN A 236 8.17 -0.98 -7.07
CA ASN A 236 8.08 -1.96 -8.15
C ASN A 236 6.85 -1.72 -9.03
N MET A 237 5.72 -1.35 -8.42
CA MET A 237 4.51 -0.97 -9.13
C MET A 237 4.72 0.28 -9.99
N MET A 238 5.37 1.32 -9.46
CA MET A 238 5.68 2.55 -10.20
C MET A 238 6.56 2.30 -11.43
N LEU A 239 7.53 1.38 -11.34
CA LEU A 239 8.37 1.03 -12.50
C LEU A 239 7.54 0.46 -13.66
N THR A 240 6.45 -0.25 -13.38
CA THR A 240 5.59 -0.84 -14.42
C THR A 240 4.90 0.20 -15.29
N ARG A 241 4.80 1.44 -14.79
CA ARG A 241 4.16 2.56 -15.48
C ARG A 241 5.09 3.33 -16.40
N ILE A 242 6.41 3.14 -16.29
CA ILE A 242 7.38 3.86 -17.10
C ILE A 242 7.37 3.28 -18.52
N ARG A 243 6.80 4.04 -19.47
CA ARG A 243 6.68 3.67 -20.88
C ARG A 243 7.35 4.71 -21.77
N LYS A 244 6.61 5.74 -22.19
CA LYS A 244 7.12 6.89 -22.96
C LYS A 244 8.15 7.70 -22.18
N PHE A 245 8.02 7.73 -20.85
CA PHE A 245 8.95 8.44 -19.99
C PHE A 245 10.33 7.75 -19.86
N LEU A 246 10.51 6.54 -20.41
CA LEU A 246 11.77 5.80 -20.30
C LEU A 246 12.98 6.62 -20.74
N LEU A 247 12.98 7.17 -21.96
CA LEU A 247 14.16 7.86 -22.50
C LEU A 247 14.47 9.14 -21.74
N THR A 248 13.43 9.86 -21.28
CA THR A 248 13.58 10.99 -20.35
C THR A 248 14.22 10.54 -19.03
N PHE A 249 13.78 9.40 -18.47
CA PHE A 249 14.38 8.84 -17.26
C PHE A 249 15.83 8.41 -17.48
N VAL A 250 16.15 7.73 -18.59
CA VAL A 250 17.52 7.33 -18.98
C VAL A 250 18.49 8.52 -19.04
N ALA A 251 17.97 9.69 -19.42
CA ALA A 251 18.74 10.91 -19.48
C ALA A 251 19.16 11.43 -18.08
N THR A 252 18.54 10.97 -16.99
CA THR A 252 18.83 11.47 -15.64
C THR A 252 19.98 10.74 -14.94
N LYS A 253 20.46 11.33 -13.83
CA LYS A 253 21.46 10.67 -12.96
C LYS A 253 20.82 9.56 -12.12
N GLU A 254 19.55 9.73 -11.76
CA GLU A 254 18.77 8.79 -10.95
C GLU A 254 18.63 7.43 -11.66
N PHE A 255 18.56 7.42 -12.99
CA PHE A 255 18.58 6.19 -13.77
C PHE A 255 19.91 5.43 -13.62
N LEU A 256 21.04 6.14 -13.54
CA LEU A 256 22.34 5.49 -13.36
C LEU A 256 22.48 4.82 -12.00
N ASP A 257 21.69 5.25 -11.01
CA ASP A 257 21.62 4.68 -9.66
C ASP A 257 20.67 3.47 -9.56
N LEU A 258 19.99 3.08 -10.64
CA LEU A 258 19.08 1.94 -10.65
C LEU A 258 19.77 0.64 -10.18
N PRO A 259 19.16 -0.12 -9.26
CA PRO A 259 19.58 -1.48 -8.96
C PRO A 259 19.48 -2.37 -10.20
N THR A 260 20.40 -3.32 -10.35
CA THR A 260 20.44 -4.25 -11.49
C THR A 260 19.11 -4.98 -11.69
N SER A 261 18.42 -5.38 -10.62
CA SER A 261 17.12 -6.06 -10.69
C SER A 261 16.04 -5.20 -11.35
N HIS A 262 15.98 -3.91 -11.00
CA HIS A 262 14.99 -2.97 -11.52
C HIS A 262 15.29 -2.58 -12.95
N LEU A 263 16.57 -2.40 -13.30
CA LEU A 263 16.96 -2.18 -14.69
C LEU A 263 16.57 -3.37 -15.57
N ILE A 264 16.85 -4.59 -15.13
CA ILE A 264 16.48 -5.80 -15.88
C ILE A 264 14.97 -5.89 -16.03
N TYR A 265 14.21 -5.64 -14.96
CA TYR A 265 12.75 -5.60 -15.03
C TYR A 265 12.25 -4.62 -16.10
N LEU A 266 12.84 -3.41 -16.13
CA LEU A 266 12.47 -2.37 -17.09
C LEU A 266 12.83 -2.75 -18.53
N LEU A 267 14.05 -3.25 -18.76
CA LEU A 267 14.53 -3.62 -20.09
C LEU A 267 13.92 -4.93 -20.62
N ASP A 268 13.40 -5.81 -19.78
CA ASP A 268 12.74 -7.04 -20.22
C ASP A 268 11.30 -6.76 -20.71
N SER A 269 10.68 -5.67 -20.24
CA SER A 269 9.28 -5.31 -20.52
C SER A 269 9.00 -4.94 -21.99
N ASP A 270 7.95 -5.53 -22.56
CA ASP A 270 7.39 -5.15 -23.87
C ASP A 270 6.76 -3.74 -23.88
N GLU A 271 6.40 -3.22 -22.70
CA GLU A 271 5.60 -1.98 -22.59
C GLU A 271 6.44 -0.71 -22.75
N ILE A 272 7.76 -0.79 -22.59
CA ILE A 272 8.63 0.37 -22.70
C ILE A 272 8.63 0.94 -24.12
N CYS A 273 8.82 2.26 -24.21
CA CYS A 273 8.78 2.98 -25.48
C CYS A 273 10.17 3.45 -25.88
N VAL A 274 10.61 3.06 -27.08
CA VAL A 274 11.91 3.42 -27.66
C VAL A 274 11.78 3.72 -29.15
N ASN A 275 12.69 4.50 -29.73
CA ASN A 275 12.74 4.75 -31.17
C ASN A 275 13.31 3.53 -31.93
N THR A 276 14.22 2.76 -31.30
CA THR A 276 14.83 1.56 -31.90
C THR A 276 15.40 0.64 -30.81
N GLU A 277 15.48 -0.67 -31.06
CA GLU A 277 16.09 -1.61 -30.11
C GLU A 277 17.59 -1.31 -29.86
N ILE A 278 18.23 -0.56 -30.78
CA ILE A 278 19.59 -0.06 -30.58
C ILE A 278 19.67 0.83 -29.33
N GLU A 279 18.65 1.64 -29.05
CA GLU A 279 18.60 2.47 -27.84
C GLU A 279 18.58 1.60 -26.58
N VAL A 280 17.87 0.47 -26.57
CA VAL A 280 17.84 -0.46 -25.42
C VAL A 280 19.24 -1.00 -25.12
N PHE A 281 20.02 -1.31 -26.17
CA PHE A 281 21.42 -1.68 -26.02
C PHE A 281 22.27 -0.53 -25.47
N PHE A 282 22.10 0.69 -25.99
CA PHE A 282 22.80 1.85 -25.49
C PHE A 282 22.42 2.26 -24.07
N ILE A 283 21.17 2.06 -23.66
CA ILE A 283 20.71 2.21 -22.28
C ILE A 283 21.51 1.27 -21.36
N ALA A 284 21.68 0.01 -21.75
CA ALA A 284 22.49 -0.96 -21.00
C ALA A 284 23.97 -0.54 -20.95
N VAL A 285 24.54 -0.09 -22.08
CA VAL A 285 25.92 0.42 -22.15
C VAL A 285 26.10 1.60 -21.19
N ARG A 286 25.19 2.58 -21.23
CA ARG A 286 25.22 3.78 -20.37
C ARG A 286 25.20 3.40 -18.89
N TRP A 287 24.30 2.50 -18.49
CA TRP A 287 24.23 2.04 -17.09
C TRP A 287 25.46 1.24 -16.67
N LEU A 288 25.97 0.35 -17.53
CA LEU A 288 27.20 -0.40 -17.27
C LEU A 288 28.39 0.55 -17.11
N GLY A 289 28.50 1.56 -17.98
CA GLY A 289 29.58 2.54 -18.00
C GLY A 289 29.68 3.39 -16.75
N HIS A 290 28.57 3.65 -16.06
CA HIS A 290 28.57 4.39 -14.80
C HIS A 290 29.42 3.71 -13.70
N ASN A 291 29.49 2.37 -13.69
CA ASN A 291 30.39 1.64 -12.78
C ASN A 291 30.84 0.30 -13.38
N TRP A 292 31.63 0.37 -14.46
CA TRP A 292 32.04 -0.79 -15.25
C TRP A 292 32.60 -1.93 -14.40
N ASN A 293 33.53 -1.61 -13.51
CA ASN A 293 34.25 -2.60 -12.69
C ASN A 293 33.32 -3.46 -11.84
N LYS A 294 32.27 -2.86 -11.26
CA LYS A 294 31.29 -3.58 -10.43
C LYS A 294 30.18 -4.21 -11.27
N ARG A 295 29.80 -3.58 -12.39
CA ARG A 295 28.60 -3.93 -13.15
C ARG A 295 28.83 -4.91 -14.30
N LYS A 296 30.07 -5.08 -14.79
CA LYS A 296 30.40 -6.02 -15.88
C LYS A 296 29.97 -7.47 -15.63
N VAL A 297 29.84 -7.87 -14.36
CA VAL A 297 29.35 -9.21 -13.98
C VAL A 297 27.90 -9.46 -14.44
N HIS A 298 27.14 -8.40 -14.74
CA HIS A 298 25.74 -8.46 -15.13
C HIS A 298 25.53 -8.40 -16.66
N ILE A 299 26.60 -8.32 -17.46
CA ILE A 299 26.53 -8.23 -18.93
C ILE A 299 25.61 -9.31 -19.49
N ARG A 300 25.83 -10.59 -19.14
CA ARG A 300 25.01 -11.71 -19.59
C ARG A 300 23.51 -11.47 -19.44
N ARG A 301 23.11 -11.03 -18.26
CA ARG A 301 21.70 -10.88 -17.87
C ARG A 301 21.08 -9.61 -18.46
N LEU A 302 21.87 -8.55 -18.68
CA LEU A 302 21.39 -7.36 -19.38
C LEU A 302 21.22 -7.64 -20.87
N MET A 303 22.20 -8.30 -21.48
CA MET A 303 22.19 -8.62 -22.91
C MET A 303 21.14 -9.67 -23.28
N SER A 304 20.60 -10.43 -22.30
CA SER A 304 19.42 -11.26 -22.54
C SER A 304 18.13 -10.48 -22.68
N CYS A 305 18.04 -9.27 -22.12
CA CYS A 305 16.86 -8.41 -22.23
C CYS A 305 16.77 -7.70 -23.59
N ILE A 306 17.88 -7.64 -24.33
CA ILE A 306 17.99 -6.92 -25.61
C ILE A 306 17.64 -7.85 -26.77
N ARG A 307 16.77 -7.37 -27.67
CA ARG A 307 16.23 -8.11 -28.81
C ARG A 307 17.04 -7.82 -30.06
N PHE A 308 18.29 -8.30 -30.10
CA PHE A 308 19.20 -8.09 -31.23
C PHE A 308 18.61 -8.46 -32.60
N ASN A 309 17.67 -9.41 -32.65
CA ASN A 309 16.93 -9.82 -33.85
C ASN A 309 15.92 -8.77 -34.36
N LEU A 310 15.62 -7.74 -33.57
CA LEU A 310 14.80 -6.57 -33.92
C LEU A 310 15.65 -5.34 -34.24
N MET A 311 16.97 -5.40 -34.09
CA MET A 311 17.85 -4.35 -34.58
C MET A 311 17.98 -4.40 -36.11
N PRO A 312 18.15 -3.25 -36.78
CA PRO A 312 18.45 -3.20 -38.19
C PRO A 312 19.71 -4.02 -38.55
N LEU A 313 19.64 -4.82 -39.63
CA LEU A 313 20.76 -5.66 -40.07
C LEU A 313 22.03 -4.84 -40.34
N TRP A 314 21.87 -3.64 -40.90
CA TRP A 314 23.00 -2.75 -41.19
C TRP A 314 23.75 -2.39 -39.90
N TYR A 315 23.05 -2.16 -38.78
CA TYR A 315 23.69 -1.80 -37.51
C TYR A 315 24.49 -2.98 -36.93
N LEU A 316 23.93 -4.19 -36.98
CA LEU A 316 24.62 -5.41 -36.52
C LEU A 316 25.92 -5.67 -37.29
N LEU A 317 25.99 -5.27 -38.56
CA LEU A 317 27.18 -5.37 -39.40
C LEU A 317 28.15 -4.18 -39.20
N TYR A 318 27.60 -2.97 -39.05
CA TYR A 318 28.33 -1.70 -38.87
C TYR A 318 29.07 -1.68 -37.53
N ALA A 319 28.40 -2.05 -36.44
CA ALA A 319 28.87 -1.83 -35.08
C ALA A 319 30.21 -2.52 -34.76
N ARG A 320 30.57 -3.58 -35.52
CA ARG A 320 31.87 -4.27 -35.40
C ARG A 320 33.04 -3.56 -36.09
N ARG A 321 32.75 -2.63 -37.00
CA ARG A 321 33.73 -2.01 -37.89
C ARG A 321 34.00 -0.55 -37.55
N GLU A 322 32.94 0.18 -37.22
CA GLU A 322 32.93 1.65 -37.26
C GLU A 322 32.38 2.30 -35.97
N GLU A 323 32.16 1.53 -34.90
CA GLU A 323 31.84 2.10 -33.59
C GLU A 323 33.12 2.48 -32.84
N ASP A 324 33.22 3.72 -32.40
CA ASP A 324 34.42 4.26 -31.75
C ASP A 324 34.32 4.25 -30.22
N HIS A 325 33.10 4.07 -29.66
CA HIS A 325 32.91 4.13 -28.22
C HIS A 325 33.50 2.90 -27.51
N SER A 326 34.49 3.13 -26.62
CA SER A 326 35.29 2.07 -25.99
C SER A 326 34.47 0.99 -25.28
N LEU A 327 33.43 1.39 -24.53
CA LEU A 327 32.56 0.43 -23.83
C LEU A 327 31.65 -0.35 -24.78
N VAL A 328 31.24 0.28 -25.89
CA VAL A 328 30.41 -0.43 -26.88
C VAL A 328 31.28 -1.48 -27.56
N MET A 329 32.51 -1.14 -27.91
CA MET A 329 33.47 -2.09 -28.48
C MET A 329 33.76 -3.23 -27.50
N GLU A 330 34.03 -2.94 -26.23
CA GLU A 330 34.23 -3.99 -25.20
C GLU A 330 33.03 -4.94 -25.08
N LEU A 331 31.80 -4.41 -25.24
CA LEU A 331 30.58 -5.22 -25.21
C LEU A 331 30.35 -6.02 -26.49
N ILE A 332 30.55 -5.44 -27.67
CA ILE A 332 30.34 -6.13 -28.96
C ILE A 332 31.26 -7.34 -29.09
N PHE A 333 32.51 -7.22 -28.63
CA PHE A 333 33.49 -8.31 -28.62
C PHE A 333 33.40 -9.22 -27.39
N HIS A 334 32.42 -9.00 -26.49
CA HIS A 334 32.16 -9.94 -25.42
C HIS A 334 31.53 -11.22 -26.01
N PRO A 335 32.04 -12.43 -25.71
CA PRO A 335 31.63 -13.66 -26.41
C PRO A 335 30.13 -13.93 -26.45
N GLU A 336 29.42 -13.60 -25.36
CA GLU A 336 27.96 -13.77 -25.28
C GLU A 336 27.18 -12.77 -26.14
N VAL A 337 27.70 -11.56 -26.31
CA VAL A 337 27.10 -10.52 -27.16
C VAL A 337 27.41 -10.83 -28.62
N GLU A 338 28.65 -11.22 -28.91
CA GLU A 338 29.08 -11.64 -30.24
C GLU A 338 28.20 -12.78 -30.76
N TYR A 339 27.98 -13.81 -29.95
CA TYR A 339 27.07 -14.91 -30.27
C TYR A 339 25.63 -14.43 -30.56
N LYS A 340 25.11 -13.51 -29.75
CA LYS A 340 23.76 -12.94 -29.94
C LYS A 340 23.65 -12.15 -31.24
N ILE A 341 24.69 -11.38 -31.59
CA ILE A 341 24.76 -10.64 -32.84
C ILE A 341 24.77 -11.62 -34.02
N ASP A 342 25.62 -12.65 -33.99
CA ASP A 342 25.72 -13.63 -35.08
C ASP A 342 24.42 -14.44 -35.26
N ASP A 343 23.82 -14.90 -34.16
CA ASP A 343 22.53 -15.59 -34.17
C ASP A 343 21.42 -14.68 -34.73
N SER A 344 21.44 -13.39 -34.39
CA SER A 344 20.47 -12.41 -34.89
C SER A 344 20.66 -12.13 -36.38
N ILE A 345 21.90 -11.98 -36.85
CA ILE A 345 22.23 -11.84 -38.29
C ILE A 345 21.73 -13.07 -39.05
N ALA A 346 21.99 -14.28 -38.55
CA ALA A 346 21.52 -15.51 -39.17
C ALA A 346 19.98 -15.58 -39.24
N LYS A 347 19.29 -15.19 -38.16
CA LYS A 347 17.81 -15.15 -38.11
C LYS A 347 17.21 -14.11 -39.06
N ILE A 348 17.78 -12.90 -39.11
CA ILE A 348 17.31 -11.83 -40.00
C ILE A 348 17.54 -12.24 -41.46
N THR A 349 18.74 -12.70 -41.83
CA THR A 349 19.06 -13.11 -43.20
C THR A 349 18.23 -14.31 -43.66
N SER A 350 17.97 -15.28 -42.77
CA SER A 350 17.08 -16.42 -43.06
C SER A 350 15.64 -15.96 -43.32
N ARG A 351 15.10 -15.02 -42.53
CA ARG A 351 13.77 -14.42 -42.75
C ARG A 351 13.69 -13.67 -44.08
N MET A 352 14.70 -12.87 -44.40
CA MET A 352 14.78 -12.15 -45.68
C MET A 352 14.81 -13.11 -46.87
N TYR A 353 15.58 -14.20 -46.78
CA TYR A 353 15.64 -15.21 -47.82
C TYR A 353 14.31 -15.95 -48.01
N ALA A 354 13.64 -16.30 -46.91
CA ALA A 354 12.31 -16.93 -46.95
C ALA A 354 11.26 -16.02 -47.59
N ALA A 355 11.20 -14.74 -47.20
CA ALA A 355 10.28 -13.76 -47.79
C ALA A 355 10.49 -13.60 -49.30
N SER A 356 11.76 -13.59 -49.74
CA SER A 356 12.14 -13.53 -51.16
C SER A 356 11.66 -14.75 -51.95
N LEU A 357 11.68 -15.95 -51.36
CA LEU A 357 11.14 -17.18 -51.99
C LEU A 357 9.61 -17.16 -52.13
N GLU A 358 8.92 -16.50 -51.19
CA GLU A 358 7.45 -16.39 -51.18
C GLU A 358 6.92 -15.30 -52.12
N GLY A 359 7.80 -14.56 -52.81
CA GLY A 359 7.43 -13.49 -53.73
C GLY A 359 6.87 -12.24 -53.04
N ASN A 360 7.00 -12.16 -51.71
CA ASN A 360 6.76 -10.94 -50.95
C ASN A 360 7.94 -10.00 -51.17
N ASP A 361 7.65 -8.71 -51.38
CA ASP A 361 8.71 -7.71 -51.49
C ASP A 361 9.51 -7.74 -50.19
N ALA A 362 10.80 -8.08 -50.26
CA ALA A 362 11.68 -8.23 -49.09
C ALA A 362 11.87 -6.89 -48.32
N GLN A 363 11.28 -5.81 -48.83
CA GLN A 363 11.18 -4.48 -48.19
C GLN A 363 9.96 -4.34 -47.28
N SER A 364 9.02 -5.27 -47.32
CA SER A 364 8.08 -5.46 -46.22
C SER A 364 8.90 -6.02 -45.06
N GLU A 365 9.51 -5.12 -44.28
CA GLU A 365 9.88 -5.43 -42.91
C GLU A 365 8.57 -5.79 -42.20
N ASP A 366 8.13 -7.03 -42.38
CA ASP A 366 6.96 -7.60 -41.75
C ASP A 366 7.35 -7.87 -40.30
N TYR A 367 7.55 -6.77 -39.58
CA TYR A 367 7.52 -6.70 -38.13
C TYR A 367 6.15 -7.18 -37.61
N ALA A 368 5.13 -7.29 -38.47
CA ALA A 368 3.81 -7.73 -38.10
C ALA A 368 3.79 -9.27 -37.92
N SER A 369 4.10 -9.72 -36.70
CA SER A 369 3.43 -10.82 -35.98
C SER A 369 4.36 -11.62 -35.05
N ASP A 370 5.63 -11.24 -34.90
CA ASP A 370 6.48 -11.83 -33.85
C ASP A 370 6.03 -11.28 -32.49
N SER A 371 5.40 -12.14 -31.69
CA SER A 371 5.15 -11.91 -30.27
C SER A 371 6.46 -11.51 -29.58
N GLY A 372 6.52 -10.29 -29.03
CA GLY A 372 7.71 -9.78 -28.33
C GLY A 372 8.37 -8.56 -28.98
N GLN A 373 7.61 -7.68 -29.64
CA GLN A 373 8.08 -6.33 -30.00
C GLN A 373 7.77 -5.32 -28.91
N ARG A 374 8.59 -4.28 -28.82
CA ARG A 374 8.35 -3.13 -27.94
C ARG A 374 7.46 -2.12 -28.63
N ASN A 375 7.01 -1.14 -27.84
CA ASN A 375 6.30 0.01 -28.38
C ASN A 375 7.30 0.96 -29.06
N TRP A 376 7.19 1.10 -30.37
CA TRP A 376 7.99 2.04 -31.13
C TRP A 376 7.42 3.45 -31.00
N ILE A 377 8.29 4.44 -30.85
CA ILE A 377 7.93 5.85 -30.81
C ILE A 377 8.67 6.64 -31.88
N CYS A 378 8.11 7.79 -32.23
CA CYS A 378 8.73 8.80 -33.06
C CYS A 378 8.85 10.08 -32.24
N ASP A 379 10.08 10.42 -31.85
CA ASP A 379 10.41 11.68 -31.20
C ASP A 379 11.04 12.66 -32.20
N ASN A 380 10.48 13.88 -32.28
CA ASN A 380 10.98 14.95 -33.14
C ASN A 380 12.38 15.45 -32.74
N LEU A 381 12.78 15.27 -31.48
CA LEU A 381 14.12 15.60 -31.00
C LEU A 381 15.16 14.53 -31.37
N CYS A 382 14.71 13.33 -31.73
CA CYS A 382 15.61 12.24 -32.11
C CYS A 382 16.22 12.52 -33.50
N SER A 383 17.52 12.81 -33.53
CA SER A 383 18.20 13.31 -34.73
C SER A 383 18.54 12.23 -35.76
N TYR A 384 18.60 10.97 -35.33
CA TYR A 384 18.95 9.80 -36.14
C TYR A 384 17.73 8.98 -36.56
N TYR A 385 16.54 9.27 -36.03
CA TYR A 385 15.32 8.58 -36.42
C TYR A 385 14.83 9.05 -37.79
N HIS A 386 14.79 8.13 -38.74
CA HIS A 386 14.29 8.35 -40.09
C HIS A 386 13.50 7.11 -40.56
N GLY A 387 12.44 7.35 -41.34
CA GLY A 387 11.68 6.28 -41.98
C GLY A 387 12.53 5.52 -43.01
N VAL A 388 12.20 4.24 -43.19
CA VAL A 388 12.88 3.34 -44.12
C VAL A 388 12.94 3.95 -45.52
N GLY A 389 14.16 4.14 -46.02
CA GLY A 389 14.42 4.74 -47.33
C GLY A 389 14.49 6.27 -47.38
N CYS A 390 14.41 7.02 -46.25
CA CYS A 390 14.73 8.45 -46.31
C CYS A 390 16.23 8.63 -46.63
N PRO A 391 16.60 9.48 -47.60
CA PRO A 391 18.01 9.78 -47.91
C PRO A 391 18.77 10.45 -46.76
N ASN A 392 18.04 10.95 -45.74
CA ASN A 392 18.64 11.54 -44.54
C ASN A 392 18.84 10.51 -43.41
N THR A 393 18.50 9.23 -43.61
CA THR A 393 18.74 8.20 -42.60
C THR A 393 20.22 8.19 -42.25
N ARG A 394 20.52 8.46 -40.98
CA ARG A 394 21.89 8.47 -40.47
C ARG A 394 22.16 7.17 -39.73
N GLU A 395 23.41 6.75 -39.77
CA GLU A 395 23.90 5.69 -38.89
C GLU A 395 23.86 6.19 -37.45
N ILE A 396 23.18 5.45 -36.57
CA ILE A 396 23.20 5.70 -35.13
C ILE A 396 24.46 5.06 -34.53
N CYS A 397 25.21 5.85 -33.76
CA CYS A 397 26.31 5.40 -32.91
C CYS A 397 26.05 5.87 -31.48
N PHE A 398 26.85 5.41 -30.52
CA PHE A 398 26.60 5.74 -29.11
C PHE A 398 26.59 7.25 -28.83
N LYS A 399 27.45 8.01 -29.51
CA LYS A 399 27.50 9.47 -29.38
C LYS A 399 26.19 10.15 -29.79
N HIS A 400 25.58 9.72 -30.89
CA HIS A 400 24.29 10.26 -31.33
C HIS A 400 23.18 10.01 -30.28
N PHE A 401 23.24 8.87 -29.60
CA PHE A 401 22.34 8.57 -28.49
C PHE A 401 22.59 9.50 -27.30
N GLU A 402 23.85 9.74 -26.93
CA GLU A 402 24.19 10.71 -25.87
C GLU A 402 23.72 12.13 -26.21
N ASP A 403 23.92 12.59 -27.45
CA ASP A 403 23.44 13.88 -27.93
C ASP A 403 21.91 13.99 -27.81
N TYR A 404 21.17 12.93 -28.15
CA TYR A 404 19.73 12.89 -27.96
C TYR A 404 19.30 12.94 -26.49
N LEU A 405 20.00 12.25 -25.58
CA LEU A 405 19.73 12.36 -24.14
C LEU A 405 19.99 13.79 -23.64
N LEU A 406 20.98 14.50 -24.17
CA LEU A 406 21.23 15.91 -23.84
C LEU A 406 20.09 16.82 -24.29
N GLU A 407 19.53 16.59 -25.49
CA GLU A 407 18.34 17.32 -25.97
C GLU A 407 17.14 17.06 -25.07
N LEU A 408 16.92 15.80 -24.64
CA LEU A 408 15.86 15.45 -23.69
C LEU A 408 16.02 16.12 -22.33
N GLN A 409 17.25 16.35 -21.85
CA GLN A 409 17.48 17.11 -20.61
C GLN A 409 17.11 18.59 -20.72
N GLN A 410 17.13 19.16 -21.93
CA GLN A 410 16.89 20.58 -22.19
C GLN A 410 15.47 20.87 -22.66
N CYS A 411 14.69 19.83 -23.00
CA CYS A 411 13.33 19.98 -23.50
C CYS A 411 12.33 20.39 -22.40
N SER A 412 11.10 20.72 -22.81
CA SER A 412 10.02 21.03 -21.87
C SER A 412 9.65 19.81 -21.02
N LYS A 413 9.24 20.04 -19.77
CA LYS A 413 8.81 18.99 -18.84
C LYS A 413 7.82 17.99 -19.45
N ASP A 414 6.89 18.48 -20.27
CA ASP A 414 5.79 17.67 -20.82
C ASP A 414 6.11 17.04 -22.18
N HIS A 415 7.34 17.17 -22.69
CA HIS A 415 7.74 16.68 -24.02
C HIS A 415 7.44 15.20 -24.22
N TRP A 416 7.77 14.37 -23.22
CA TRP A 416 7.55 12.92 -23.25
C TRP A 416 6.09 12.53 -23.56
N SER A 417 5.12 13.35 -23.13
CA SER A 417 3.68 13.10 -23.35
C SER A 417 3.27 13.32 -24.80
N GLN A 418 4.00 14.19 -25.53
CA GLN A 418 3.74 14.57 -26.92
C GLN A 418 4.35 13.59 -27.93
N VAL A 419 5.19 12.67 -27.46
CA VAL A 419 5.82 11.64 -28.30
C VAL A 419 4.76 10.72 -28.90
N ILE A 420 4.87 10.48 -30.21
CA ILE A 420 3.87 9.77 -31.02
C ILE A 420 4.25 8.29 -31.11
N PHE A 421 3.28 7.39 -30.93
CA PHE A 421 3.48 5.97 -31.20
C PHE A 421 3.66 5.75 -32.70
N GLN A 422 4.70 4.99 -33.04
CA GLN A 422 4.95 4.58 -34.41
C GLN A 422 4.13 3.33 -34.71
N ASP A 423 3.36 3.41 -35.80
CA ASP A 423 2.70 2.26 -36.41
C ASP A 423 3.66 1.61 -37.41
N PRO A 424 4.17 0.38 -37.16
CA PRO A 424 5.13 -0.29 -38.04
C PRO A 424 4.57 -0.52 -39.46
N SER A 425 3.25 -0.53 -39.62
CA SER A 425 2.59 -0.79 -40.90
C SER A 425 2.49 0.45 -41.82
N LYS A 426 2.80 1.65 -41.31
CA LYS A 426 2.66 2.91 -42.07
C LYS A 426 4.02 3.45 -42.48
N LYS A 427 4.18 3.79 -43.76
CA LYS A 427 5.32 4.57 -44.24
C LYS A 427 5.28 5.96 -43.64
N ILE A 428 6.37 6.37 -43.01
CA ILE A 428 6.49 7.63 -42.28
C ILE A 428 7.16 8.67 -43.17
N ASP A 429 6.49 9.81 -43.36
CA ASP A 429 7.11 10.99 -43.95
C ASP A 429 8.00 11.68 -42.90
N CYS A 430 9.17 11.11 -42.61
CA CYS A 430 10.07 11.61 -41.57
C CYS A 430 10.80 12.91 -41.94
N CYS A 431 10.79 13.29 -43.23
CA CYS A 431 11.63 14.33 -43.79
C CYS A 431 10.81 15.57 -44.26
N SER A 432 9.49 15.59 -44.05
CA SER A 432 8.58 16.71 -44.40
C SER A 432 8.47 17.80 -43.32
N SER A 433 8.76 17.48 -42.04
CA SER A 433 8.62 18.42 -40.91
C SER A 433 9.82 19.38 -40.71
N ARG A 434 10.95 19.17 -41.39
CA ARG A 434 12.12 20.06 -41.32
C ARG A 434 12.15 21.19 -42.36
N LYS A 435 11.16 21.28 -43.26
CA LYS A 435 11.14 22.30 -44.33
C LYS A 435 10.63 23.69 -43.89
N ILE A 436 10.17 23.88 -42.66
CA ILE A 436 9.78 25.21 -42.16
C ILE A 436 10.83 25.68 -41.18
N LYS A 437 11.96 26.19 -41.69
CA LYS A 437 12.89 27.17 -41.09
C LYS A 437 14.17 27.24 -41.94
N SER A 438 14.04 27.65 -43.19
CA SER A 438 15.20 28.11 -43.97
C SER A 438 14.90 29.13 -45.07
N ASP A 439 13.64 29.55 -45.26
CA ASP A 439 13.28 30.49 -46.35
C ASP A 439 12.85 31.89 -45.88
N ASP A 440 12.79 32.18 -44.57
CA ASP A 440 12.53 33.55 -44.05
C ASP A 440 13.79 34.29 -43.57
N LEU A 441 14.91 34.08 -44.25
CA LEU A 441 16.13 34.90 -44.06
C LEU A 441 16.78 35.23 -45.40
N VAL A 442 16.00 35.73 -46.37
CA VAL A 442 16.53 36.54 -47.47
C VAL A 442 15.55 37.67 -47.80
N SER A 443 16.05 38.91 -47.69
CA SER A 443 15.55 40.21 -48.20
C SER A 443 14.55 41.00 -47.34
N GLU A 444 15.00 42.23 -47.00
CA GLU A 444 14.31 43.52 -46.78
C GLU A 444 12.79 43.57 -46.61
#